data_AF-A0A178WVF5-F1
#
_entry.id   AF-A0A178WVF5-F1
#
_cell.length_a   1.000
_cell.length_b   1.000
_cell.length_c   1.000
_cell.angle_alpha   90.00
_cell.angle_beta   90.00
_cell.angle_gamma   90.00
#
_symmetry.space_group_name_H-M   'P 1'
#
loop_
_entity.id
_entity.type
_entity.pdbx_description
1 polymer ?
#
loop_
_entity_poly.entity_id
_entity_poly.type
_entity_poly.pdbx_seq_one_letter_code
_entity_poly.pdbx_strand_id
1 'polypeptide(L)'
;MTDFEVLTGQQVLGDGRFAEVGEVRLTETDSRTGCVAVGGSLGHPQWAGHSVTSSSEPTAWNRVGVYRADTLECVHLVSLHWPVNALAFHPELPIPAIGSGAYDGGYFYEGELTVLDLESGRATSLSRERREVTELRWGVRVRRA
;
A
#
# COMPACT_ATOMS: atom_id res chain seq x y z
N MET A 1 -33.38 15.63 -2.22
CA MET A 1 -32.53 16.76 -1.81
C MET A 1 -31.14 16.19 -1.65
N THR A 2 -30.31 16.31 -2.68
CA THR A 2 -28.95 15.75 -2.66
C THR A 2 -28.13 16.63 -1.75
N ASP A 3 -27.66 16.06 -0.65
CA ASP A 3 -26.77 16.76 0.27
C ASP A 3 -25.41 16.90 -0.42
N PHE A 4 -24.99 18.13 -0.66
CA PHE A 4 -23.69 18.40 -1.28
C PHE A 4 -22.69 18.66 -0.15
N GLU A 5 -21.88 17.65 0.14
CA GLU A 5 -20.76 17.80 1.07
C GLU A 5 -19.70 18.71 0.45
N VAL A 6 -19.36 19.80 1.15
CA VAL A 6 -18.27 20.69 0.74
C VAL A 6 -16.95 20.10 1.25
N LEU A 7 -16.13 19.60 0.33
CA LEU A 7 -14.81 19.08 0.63
C LEU A 7 -13.76 20.20 0.64
N THR A 8 -12.81 20.10 1.55
CA THR A 8 -11.65 20.98 1.58
C THR A 8 -10.63 20.58 0.52
N GLY A 9 -9.82 21.53 0.06
CA GLY A 9 -8.72 21.24 -0.87
C GLY A 9 -7.75 20.18 -0.36
N GLN A 10 -7.53 20.08 0.96
CA GLN A 10 -6.69 19.03 1.55
C GLN A 10 -7.33 17.64 1.50
N GLN A 11 -8.66 17.54 1.56
CA GLN A 11 -9.36 16.26 1.41
C GLN A 11 -9.33 15.76 -0.03
N VAL A 12 -9.24 16.68 -1.01
CA VAL A 12 -9.22 16.36 -2.44
C VAL A 12 -7.81 16.18 -2.99
N LEU A 13 -6.87 17.05 -2.62
CA LEU A 13 -5.53 17.13 -3.20
C LEU A 13 -4.40 16.72 -2.23
N GLY A 14 -4.73 16.39 -0.98
CA GLY A 14 -3.78 15.89 0.02
C GLY A 14 -3.89 14.38 0.23
N ASP A 15 -3.15 13.85 1.20
CA ASP A 15 -3.24 12.44 1.65
C ASP A 15 -4.56 12.16 2.44
N GLY A 16 -5.65 12.84 2.06
CA GLY A 16 -6.97 12.75 2.66
C GLY A 16 -7.88 11.76 1.95
N ARG A 17 -9.14 12.13 1.73
CA ARG A 17 -10.21 11.24 1.24
C ARG A 17 -9.94 10.66 -0.15
N PHE A 18 -9.12 11.32 -0.96
CA PHE A 18 -8.77 10.89 -2.31
C PHE A 18 -7.26 10.77 -2.51
N ALA A 19 -6.53 10.42 -1.45
CA ALA A 19 -5.09 10.24 -1.51
C ALA A 19 -4.68 9.32 -2.67
N GLU A 20 -3.71 9.74 -3.47
CA GLU A 20 -3.24 8.98 -4.63
C GLU A 20 -2.04 8.09 -4.27
N VAL A 21 -1.94 6.97 -4.98
CA VAL A 21 -0.75 6.09 -4.96
C VAL A 21 0.19 6.31 -6.14
N GLY A 22 -0.13 7.27 -7.02
CA GLY A 22 0.63 7.55 -8.24
C GLY A 22 0.43 6.49 -9.32
N GLU A 23 1.52 6.06 -9.95
CA GLU A 23 1.54 4.99 -10.94
C GLU A 23 1.10 3.67 -10.30
N VAL A 24 -0.09 3.20 -10.66
CA VAL A 24 -0.64 1.94 -10.17
C VAL A 24 0.15 0.77 -10.74
N ARG A 25 0.59 -0.14 -9.87
CA ARG A 25 1.31 -1.36 -10.24
C ARG A 25 0.50 -2.63 -10.02
N LEU A 26 -0.31 -2.64 -8.96
CA LEU A 26 -1.16 -3.79 -8.63
C LEU A 26 -2.39 -3.35 -7.85
N THR A 27 -3.42 -4.18 -7.96
CA THR A 27 -4.69 -4.03 -7.25
C THR A 27 -5.12 -5.36 -6.70
N GLU A 28 -5.78 -5.34 -5.54
CA GLU A 28 -6.43 -6.50 -4.95
C GLU A 28 -7.76 -6.05 -4.33
N THR A 29 -8.80 -6.89 -4.42
CA THR A 29 -10.14 -6.55 -3.93
C THR A 29 -10.58 -7.52 -2.85
N ASP A 30 -11.26 -7.00 -1.82
CA ASP A 30 -11.98 -7.82 -0.84
C ASP A 30 -13.47 -7.46 -0.85
N SER A 31 -14.27 -8.34 -1.43
CA SER A 31 -15.73 -8.18 -1.49
C SER A 31 -16.40 -8.20 -0.12
N ARG A 32 -15.78 -8.81 0.89
CA ARG A 32 -16.36 -8.90 2.24
C ARG A 32 -16.31 -7.56 2.96
N THR A 33 -15.18 -6.86 2.84
CA THR A 33 -15.00 -5.51 3.41
C THR A 33 -15.42 -4.40 2.46
N GLY A 34 -15.68 -4.73 1.18
CA GLY A 34 -15.95 -3.74 0.15
C GLY A 34 -14.75 -2.84 -0.12
N CYS A 35 -13.54 -3.33 0.15
CA CYS A 35 -12.30 -2.56 0.02
C CYS A 35 -11.49 -3.00 -1.18
N VAL A 36 -10.71 -2.07 -1.73
CA VAL A 36 -9.73 -2.30 -2.78
C VAL A 36 -8.39 -1.79 -2.29
N ALA A 37 -7.39 -2.66 -2.23
CA ALA A 37 -6.01 -2.26 -2.00
C ALA A 37 -5.35 -1.97 -3.36
N VAL A 38 -4.68 -0.84 -3.47
CA VAL A 38 -3.96 -0.42 -4.67
C VAL A 38 -2.53 -0.12 -4.28
N GLY A 39 -1.59 -0.85 -4.85
CA GLY A 39 -0.16 -0.62 -4.71
C GLY A 39 0.36 0.19 -5.88
N GLY A 40 1.14 1.23 -5.59
CA GLY A 40 1.68 2.11 -6.61
C GLY A 40 2.96 2.81 -6.19
N SER A 41 3.40 3.70 -7.06
CA SER A 41 4.53 4.58 -6.82
C SER A 41 4.22 6.00 -7.28
N LEU A 42 4.55 7.00 -6.47
CA LEU A 42 4.54 8.41 -6.88
C LEU A 42 5.59 8.73 -7.97
N GLY A 43 6.36 7.73 -8.40
CA GLY A 43 7.42 7.87 -9.39
C GLY A 43 8.68 8.49 -8.78
N HIS A 44 9.67 8.71 -9.64
CA HIS A 44 10.87 9.44 -9.24
C HIS A 44 10.52 10.93 -9.28
N PRO A 45 10.53 11.65 -8.14
CA PRO A 45 10.33 13.08 -8.18
C PRO A 45 11.46 13.71 -8.98
N GLN A 46 11.10 14.44 -10.03
CA GLN A 46 12.01 15.23 -10.84
C GLN A 46 11.62 16.70 -10.71
N TRP A 47 12.60 17.53 -10.33
CA TRP A 47 12.45 18.97 -10.45
C TRP A 47 13.14 19.44 -11.73
N ALA A 48 12.65 20.52 -12.34
CA ALA A 48 13.21 21.08 -13.57
C ALA A 48 14.64 21.60 -13.32
N GLY A 49 15.63 20.72 -13.46
CA GLY A 49 17.04 21.03 -13.34
C GLY A 49 17.86 19.98 -12.59
N HIS A 50 17.26 19.20 -11.68
CA HIS A 50 17.99 18.19 -10.90
C HIS A 50 17.09 17.03 -10.45
N SER A 51 17.67 15.83 -10.38
CA SER A 51 17.07 14.73 -9.65
C SER A 51 17.03 15.08 -8.16
N VAL A 52 15.85 14.97 -7.53
CA VAL A 52 15.73 15.10 -6.07
C VAL A 52 15.83 13.73 -5.38
N THR A 53 16.22 12.69 -6.11
CA THR A 53 16.50 11.35 -5.56
C THR A 53 17.64 11.33 -4.53
N SER A 54 18.44 12.40 -4.45
CA SER A 54 19.50 12.59 -3.46
C SER A 54 19.07 13.41 -2.23
N SER A 55 17.80 13.85 -2.13
CA SER A 55 17.32 14.52 -0.93
C SER A 55 17.29 13.53 0.23
N SER A 56 17.80 13.96 1.39
CA SER A 56 18.08 13.15 2.58
C SER A 56 16.85 12.62 3.35
N GLU A 57 15.67 12.61 2.74
CA GLU A 57 14.41 12.12 3.32
C GLU A 57 13.96 10.84 2.57
N PRO A 58 13.52 9.80 3.30
CA PRO A 58 13.51 8.43 2.81
C PRO A 58 12.41 8.19 1.77
N THR A 59 12.80 7.55 0.66
CA THR A 59 12.21 6.45 -0.14
C THR A 59 10.70 6.11 -0.03
N ALA A 60 9.83 7.01 0.40
CA ALA A 60 8.38 6.81 0.58
C ALA A 60 7.58 7.08 -0.72
N TRP A 61 8.19 6.81 -1.87
CA TRP A 61 7.51 6.92 -3.16
C TRP A 61 6.57 5.75 -3.39
N ASN A 62 6.83 4.62 -2.75
CA ASN A 62 5.97 3.45 -2.87
C ASN A 62 4.87 3.56 -1.83
N ARG A 63 3.63 3.37 -2.27
CA ARG A 63 2.47 3.52 -1.41
C ARG A 63 1.46 2.42 -1.68
N VAL A 64 0.75 2.03 -0.63
CA VAL A 64 -0.48 1.25 -0.74
C VAL A 64 -1.62 2.07 -0.17
N GLY A 65 -2.60 2.35 -1.01
CA GLY A 65 -3.87 2.92 -0.61
C GLY A 65 -4.91 1.82 -0.48
N VAL A 66 -5.69 1.85 0.59
CA VAL A 66 -6.90 1.02 0.72
C VAL A 66 -8.10 1.92 0.57
N TYR A 67 -8.93 1.64 -0.41
CA TYR A 67 -10.07 2.45 -0.79
C TYR A 67 -11.37 1.68 -0.59
N ARG A 68 -12.47 2.38 -0.28
CA ARG A 68 -13.80 1.78 -0.44
C ARG A 68 -14.12 1.64 -1.93
N ALA A 69 -14.67 0.49 -2.31
CA ALA A 69 -14.98 0.18 -3.70
C ALA A 69 -16.15 1.01 -4.26
N ASP A 70 -17.07 1.46 -3.40
CA ASP A 70 -18.28 2.19 -3.78
C ASP A 70 -18.07 3.70 -3.89
N THR A 71 -17.25 4.28 -3.01
CA THR A 71 -17.03 5.73 -2.92
C THR A 71 -15.64 6.18 -3.38
N LEU A 72 -14.69 5.24 -3.57
CA LEU A 72 -13.28 5.51 -3.83
C LEU A 72 -12.57 6.30 -2.71
N GLU A 73 -13.17 6.35 -1.53
CA GLU A 73 -12.56 6.99 -0.36
C GLU A 73 -11.33 6.21 0.09
N CYS A 74 -10.20 6.89 0.20
CA CYS A 74 -9.02 6.36 0.86
C CYS A 74 -9.31 6.19 2.35
N VAL A 75 -9.36 4.93 2.77
CA VAL A 75 -9.51 4.52 4.17
C VAL A 75 -8.16 4.57 4.87
N HIS A 76 -7.11 4.04 4.22
CA HIS A 76 -5.75 4.01 4.76
C HIS A 76 -4.73 4.22 3.64
N LEU A 77 -3.66 4.94 3.96
CA LEU A 77 -2.52 5.13 3.08
C LEU A 77 -1.24 4.72 3.81
N VAL A 78 -0.51 3.77 3.24
CA VAL A 78 0.73 3.24 3.82
C VAL A 78 1.89 3.58 2.89
N SER A 79 2.85 4.32 3.41
CA SER A 79 4.13 4.58 2.73
C SER A 79 5.10 3.44 2.98
N LEU A 80 5.81 3.02 1.93
CA LEU A 80 6.73 1.89 1.94
C LEU A 80 8.07 2.34 1.36
N HIS A 81 9.15 1.78 1.91
CA HIS A 81 10.50 2.04 1.42
C HIS A 81 10.77 1.35 0.08
N TRP A 82 10.11 0.21 -0.17
CA TRP A 82 10.37 -0.64 -1.32
C TRP A 82 9.16 -0.72 -2.26
N PRO A 83 9.38 -1.00 -3.56
CA PRO A 83 8.30 -1.27 -4.50
C PRO A 83 7.30 -2.29 -3.98
N VAL A 84 6.02 -2.05 -4.24
CA VAL A 84 4.95 -2.99 -3.92
C VAL A 84 4.95 -4.08 -5.00
N ASN A 85 5.07 -5.33 -4.57
CA ASN A 85 5.15 -6.49 -5.46
C ASN A 85 3.95 -7.43 -5.30
N ALA A 86 3.34 -7.47 -4.10
CA ALA A 86 2.21 -8.36 -3.82
C ALA A 86 1.22 -7.73 -2.82
N LEU A 87 -0.06 -8.04 -3.00
CA LEU A 87 -1.15 -7.69 -2.09
C LEU A 87 -2.03 -8.92 -1.90
N ALA A 88 -2.51 -9.15 -0.68
CA ALA A 88 -3.46 -10.22 -0.41
C ALA A 88 -4.33 -9.89 0.81
N PHE A 89 -5.65 -9.83 0.65
CA PHE A 89 -6.56 -9.71 1.79
C PHE A 89 -6.68 -11.04 2.54
N HIS A 90 -6.67 -10.96 3.87
CA HIS A 90 -6.96 -12.12 4.71
C HIS A 90 -8.40 -12.58 4.47
N PRO A 91 -8.66 -13.88 4.28
CA PRO A 91 -9.98 -14.38 3.89
C PRO A 91 -11.08 -14.09 4.93
N GLU A 92 -10.71 -14.03 6.21
CA GLU A 92 -11.67 -13.88 7.33
C GLU A 92 -11.51 -12.59 8.14
N LEU A 93 -10.39 -11.88 8.00
CA LEU A 93 -10.01 -10.78 8.87
C LEU A 93 -9.83 -9.51 8.04
N PRO A 94 -10.14 -8.32 8.57
CA PRO A 94 -9.98 -7.06 7.85
C PRO A 94 -8.50 -6.64 7.82
N ILE A 95 -7.65 -7.48 7.23
CA ILE A 95 -6.19 -7.32 7.22
C ILE A 95 -5.65 -7.65 5.82
N PRO A 96 -5.21 -6.66 5.03
CA PRO A 96 -4.37 -6.92 3.87
C PRO A 96 -2.91 -7.15 4.29
N ALA A 97 -2.28 -8.14 3.65
CA ALA A 97 -0.84 -8.31 3.62
C ALA A 97 -0.26 -7.61 2.39
N ILE A 98 0.89 -6.97 2.59
CA ILE A 98 1.61 -6.17 1.61
C ILE A 98 3.03 -6.72 1.51
N GLY A 99 3.37 -7.21 0.33
CA GLY A 99 4.70 -7.68 -0.02
C GLY A 99 5.42 -6.58 -0.79
N SER A 100 6.58 -6.18 -0.28
CA SER A 100 7.42 -5.18 -0.93
C SER A 100 8.85 -5.64 -1.04
N GLY A 101 9.57 -5.10 -2.01
CA GLY A 101 11.00 -5.34 -2.16
C GLY A 101 11.57 -4.99 -3.51
N ALA A 102 12.88 -5.13 -3.61
CA ALA A 102 13.63 -5.04 -4.83
C ALA A 102 14.83 -5.98 -4.78
N TYR A 103 15.19 -6.50 -5.94
CA TYR A 103 16.39 -7.28 -6.16
C TYR A 103 17.30 -6.57 -7.16
N ASP A 104 18.59 -6.43 -6.81
CA ASP A 104 19.58 -5.76 -7.65
C ASP A 104 20.07 -6.60 -8.85
N GLY A 105 19.59 -7.83 -9.00
CA GLY A 105 20.06 -8.79 -10.00
C GLY A 105 21.34 -9.54 -9.57
N GLY A 106 21.82 -9.33 -8.35
CA GLY A 106 23.03 -9.91 -7.79
C GLY A 106 22.80 -10.61 -6.45
N TYR A 107 23.23 -10.00 -5.35
CA TYR A 107 23.20 -10.59 -4.01
C TYR A 107 22.25 -9.86 -3.05
N PHE A 108 21.89 -8.61 -3.33
CA PHE A 108 21.10 -7.81 -2.40
C PHE A 108 19.61 -7.96 -2.69
N TYR A 109 18.93 -8.63 -1.76
CA TYR A 109 17.47 -8.68 -1.70
C TYR A 109 17.04 -7.82 -0.52
N GLU A 110 16.26 -6.77 -0.79
CA GLU A 110 15.68 -5.96 0.26
C GLU A 110 14.17 -5.91 0.10
N GLY A 111 13.47 -5.80 1.21
CA GLY A 111 12.02 -5.88 1.19
C GLY A 111 11.45 -6.15 2.56
N GLU A 112 10.13 -6.19 2.59
CA GLU A 112 9.36 -6.27 3.81
C GLU A 112 7.98 -6.89 3.55
N LEU A 113 7.55 -7.74 4.46
CA LEU A 113 6.17 -8.17 4.59
C LEU A 113 5.50 -7.33 5.68
N THR A 114 4.54 -6.51 5.26
CA THR A 114 3.77 -5.65 6.16
C THR A 114 2.31 -6.10 6.18
N VAL A 115 1.70 -6.14 7.37
CA VAL A 115 0.25 -6.29 7.52
C VAL A 115 -0.35 -4.98 7.97
N LEU A 116 -1.47 -4.62 7.37
CA LEU A 116 -2.25 -3.44 7.76
C LEU A 116 -3.52 -3.91 8.46
N ASP A 117 -3.74 -3.47 9.69
CA ASP A 117 -5.02 -3.62 10.36
C ASP A 117 -5.97 -2.52 9.88
N LEU A 118 -7.04 -2.88 9.17
CA LEU A 118 -7.98 -1.88 8.64
C LEU A 118 -8.85 -1.22 9.71
N GLU A 119 -8.99 -1.82 10.89
CA GLU A 119 -9.77 -1.22 11.97
C GLU A 119 -8.96 -0.12 12.66
N SER A 120 -7.67 -0.39 12.94
CA SER A 120 -6.80 0.58 13.63
C SER A 120 -5.97 1.46 12.70
N GLY A 121 -5.86 1.11 11.41
CA GLY A 121 -4.96 1.75 10.45
C GLY A 121 -3.48 1.47 10.70
N ARG A 122 -3.16 0.55 11.62
CA ARG A 122 -1.78 0.27 11.99
C ARG A 122 -1.13 -0.68 10.99
N ALA A 123 -0.10 -0.19 10.30
CA ALA A 123 0.82 -1.02 9.52
C ALA A 123 1.92 -1.61 10.42
N THR A 124 2.13 -2.92 10.35
CA THR A 124 3.15 -3.63 11.12
C THR A 124 3.95 -4.57 10.23
N SER A 125 5.27 -4.41 10.26
CA SER A 125 6.20 -5.35 9.62
C SER A 125 6.24 -6.68 10.35
N LEU A 126 6.13 -7.77 9.60
CA LEU A 126 6.29 -9.14 10.10
C LEU A 126 7.67 -9.73 9.74
N SER A 127 8.39 -9.10 8.82
CA SER A 127 9.71 -9.56 8.38
C SER A 127 10.79 -9.23 9.40
N ARG A 128 11.51 -10.26 9.88
CA ARG A 128 12.71 -10.06 10.71
C ARG A 128 13.95 -9.74 9.90
N GLU A 129 14.01 -10.25 8.68
CA GLU A 129 15.08 -10.00 7.71
C GLU A 129 14.54 -9.19 6.55
N ARG A 130 15.39 -8.32 5.99
CA ARG A 130 15.07 -7.62 4.74
C ARG A 130 15.20 -8.62 3.60
N ARG A 131 14.06 -9.02 3.03
CA ARG A 131 14.01 -9.88 1.85
C ARG A 131 12.87 -9.43 0.98
N GLU A 132 13.12 -9.46 -0.32
CA GLU A 132 12.09 -9.17 -1.30
C GLU A 132 10.94 -10.18 -1.16
N VAL A 133 9.72 -9.65 -1.07
CA VAL A 133 8.50 -10.44 -1.16
C VAL A 133 7.98 -10.31 -2.59
N THR A 134 7.94 -11.41 -3.33
CA THR A 134 7.49 -11.43 -4.73
C THR A 134 6.05 -11.92 -4.88
N GLU A 135 5.56 -12.71 -3.93
CA GLU A 135 4.22 -13.27 -3.94
C GLU A 135 3.70 -13.47 -2.51
N LEU A 136 2.38 -13.34 -2.32
CA LEU A 136 1.70 -13.58 -1.06
C LEU A 136 0.47 -14.45 -1.25
N ARG A 137 0.28 -15.39 -0.32
CA ARG A 137 -0.94 -16.19 -0.21
C ARG A 137 -1.24 -16.47 1.25
N TRP A 138 -2.51 -16.35 1.63
CA TRP A 138 -2.97 -16.78 2.94
C TRP A 138 -3.19 -18.30 2.93
N GLY A 139 -2.53 -18.99 3.86
CA GLY A 139 -2.74 -20.42 4.05
C GLY A 139 -4.03 -20.71 4.80
N VAL A 140 -4.73 -21.78 4.42
CA VAL A 140 -5.86 -22.31 5.21
C VAL A 140 -5.29 -23.17 6.33
N ARG A 141 -5.59 -22.80 7.58
CA ARG A 141 -5.14 -23.58 8.73
C ARG A 141 -6.07 -24.77 8.94
N VAL A 142 -5.67 -25.94 8.42
CA VAL A 142 -6.34 -27.20 8.78
C VAL A 142 -5.92 -27.55 10.20
N ARG A 143 -6.84 -27.43 11.17
CA ARG A 143 -6.60 -27.97 12.52
C ARG A 143 -6.58 -29.49 12.40
N ARG A 144 -5.42 -30.12 12.64
CA ARG A 144 -5.38 -31.57 12.90
C ARG A 144 -6.12 -31.83 14.21
N ALA A 145 -7.10 -32.73 14.14
CA ALA A 145 -7.78 -33.31 15.29
C ALA A 145 -6.85 -34.22 16.09
#